data_AF-A0A1Q6ECF4-F1
#
_entry.id   AF-A0A1Q6ECF4-F1
#
_cell.length_a   1.000
_cell.length_b   1.000
_cell.length_c   1.000
_cell.angle_alpha   90.00
_cell.angle_beta   90.00
_cell.angle_gamma   90.00
#
_symmetry.space_group_name_H-M   'P 1'
#
loop_
_entity.id
_entity.type
_entity.pdbx_description
1 polymer ?
#
loop_
_entity_poly.entity_id
_entity_poly.type
_entity_poly.pdbx_seq_one_letter_code
_entity_poly.pdbx_strand_id
1 'polypeptide(L)' 'MKIEQFKQMFLAVIAIGWTRYDETTGDWTHDLTAELAAKANDPKQCAKIFNRVKLVAYRNCISEHDALHSLINRGKL' A
#
# COMPACT_ATOMS: atom_id res chain seq x y z
N MET A 1 0.44 -2.11 15.46
CA MET A 1 0.23 -3.49 14.94
C MET A 1 1.55 -4.28 14.89
N LYS A 2 1.53 -5.63 14.83
CA LYS A 2 2.72 -6.47 14.52
C LYS A 2 2.89 -6.65 13.00
N ILE A 3 4.07 -7.00 12.51
CA ILE A 3 4.34 -7.13 11.06
C ILE A 3 3.46 -8.21 10.38
N GLU A 4 3.13 -9.29 11.08
CA GLU A 4 2.26 -10.35 10.53
C GLU A 4 0.81 -9.87 10.35
N GLN A 5 0.32 -9.09 11.30
CA GLN A 5 -0.97 -8.42 11.19
C GLN A 5 -0.96 -7.36 10.08
N PHE A 6 0.15 -6.64 9.93
CA PHE A 6 0.33 -5.69 8.84
C PHE A 6 0.28 -6.37 7.47
N LYS A 7 0.95 -7.53 7.31
CA LYS A 7 0.89 -8.29 6.04
C LYS A 7 -0.53 -8.69 5.69
N GLN A 8 -1.32 -9.17 6.66
CA GLN A 8 -2.72 -9.51 6.44
C GLN A 8 -3.56 -8.29 6.05
N MET A 9 -3.39 -7.16 6.75
CA MET A 9 -4.04 -5.89 6.39
C MET A 9 -3.64 -5.45 4.98
N PHE A 10 -2.36 -5.54 4.64
CA PHE A 10 -1.87 -5.10 3.34
C PHE A 10 -2.46 -5.94 2.21
N LEU A 11 -2.48 -7.27 2.34
CA LEU A 11 -3.12 -8.16 1.37
C LEU A 11 -4.62 -7.91 1.25
N ALA A 12 -5.33 -7.65 2.37
CA ALA A 12 -6.75 -7.31 2.35
C ALA A 12 -7.02 -6.00 1.61
N VAL A 13 -6.19 -4.98 1.82
CA VAL A 13 -6.29 -3.70 1.10
C VAL A 13 -6.02 -3.89 -0.39
N ILE A 14 -5.02 -4.71 -0.77
CA ILE A 14 -4.72 -5.01 -2.17
C ILE A 14 -5.90 -5.71 -2.86
N ALA A 15 -6.61 -6.61 -2.17
CA ALA A 15 -7.74 -7.36 -2.72
C ALA A 15 -8.94 -6.48 -3.14
N ILE A 16 -8.99 -5.21 -2.73
CA ILE A 16 -10.01 -4.24 -3.18
C ILE A 16 -9.84 -3.90 -4.67
N GLY A 17 -8.64 -4.11 -5.23
CA GLY A 17 -8.30 -3.75 -6.60
C GLY A 17 -7.80 -2.31 -6.69
N TRP A 18 -6.59 -2.14 -7.25
CA TRP A 18 -5.95 -0.83 -7.36
C TRP A 18 -5.53 -0.57 -8.79
N THR A 19 -6.08 0.48 -9.38
CA THR A 19 -5.67 0.97 -10.70
C THR A 19 -5.05 2.36 -10.57
N ARG A 20 -4.08 2.66 -11.43
CA ARG A 20 -3.51 4.00 -11.55
C ARG A 20 -3.95 4.62 -12.87
N TYR A 21 -4.35 5.90 -12.79
CA TYR A 21 -4.57 6.72 -13.96
C TYR A 21 -3.23 7.04 -14.64
N ASP A 22 -3.14 6.74 -15.93
CA ASP A 22 -2.02 7.14 -16.77
C ASP A 22 -2.39 8.43 -17.52
N GLU A 23 -1.76 9.53 -17.12
CA GLU A 23 -1.96 10.84 -17.72
C GLU A 23 -1.53 10.89 -19.20
N THR A 24 -0.65 9.98 -19.64
CA THR A 24 -0.15 9.92 -21.01
C THR A 24 -1.19 9.36 -21.96
N THR A 25 -1.90 8.31 -21.52
CA THR A 25 -2.92 7.63 -22.32
C THR A 25 -4.33 8.12 -22.01
N GLY A 26 -4.53 8.84 -20.90
CA GLY A 26 -5.82 9.35 -20.48
C GLY A 26 -6.74 8.27 -19.92
N ASP A 27 -6.18 7.16 -19.45
CA ASP A 27 -6.95 5.94 -19.11
C ASP A 27 -6.46 5.28 -17.81
N TRP A 28 -7.35 4.51 -17.17
CA TRP A 28 -7.09 3.75 -15.95
C TRP A 28 -6.59 2.35 -16.30
N THR A 29 -5.30 2.22 -16.60
CA THR A 29 -4.78 1.02 -17.27
C THR A 29 -3.82 0.20 -16.41
N HIS A 30 -3.18 0.80 -15.40
CA HIS A 30 -2.14 0.10 -14.65
C HIS A 30 -2.71 -0.58 -13.41
N ASP A 31 -3.02 -1.87 -13.52
CA ASP A 31 -3.37 -2.71 -12.37
C ASP A 31 -2.16 -2.89 -11.45
N LEU A 32 -2.19 -2.19 -10.32
CA LEU A 32 -1.16 -2.23 -9.28
C LEU A 32 -1.31 -3.45 -8.38
N THR A 33 -2.42 -4.18 -8.48
CA THR A 33 -2.76 -5.28 -7.55
C THR A 33 -1.65 -6.34 -7.52
N ALA A 34 -1.14 -6.74 -8.68
CA ALA A 34 -0.07 -7.73 -8.78
C ALA A 34 1.27 -7.21 -8.21
N GLU A 35 1.65 -5.97 -8.51
CA GLU A 35 2.88 -5.36 -7.99
C GLU A 35 2.84 -5.23 -6.46
N LEU A 36 1.73 -4.74 -5.93
CA LEU A 36 1.55 -4.58 -4.50
C LEU A 36 1.52 -5.93 -3.78
N ALA A 37 0.89 -6.94 -4.37
CA ALA A 37 0.90 -8.32 -3.85
C ALA A 37 2.32 -8.89 -3.80
N ALA A 38 3.15 -8.63 -4.82
CA ALA A 38 4.56 -9.03 -4.80
C ALA A 38 5.32 -8.34 -3.65
N LYS A 39 5.13 -7.03 -3.45
CA LYS A 39 5.74 -6.29 -2.33
C LYS A 39 5.27 -6.78 -0.95
N ALA A 40 4.00 -7.14 -0.81
CA ALA A 40 3.45 -7.68 0.43
C ALA A 40 4.01 -9.08 0.77
N ASN A 41 4.35 -9.86 -0.26
CA ASN A 41 4.91 -11.21 -0.10
C ASN A 41 6.42 -11.23 0.07
N ASP A 42 7.16 -10.23 -0.40
CA ASP A 42 8.58 -10.02 -0.08
C ASP A 42 8.73 -9.53 1.38
N PRO A 43 9.36 -10.30 2.29
CA PRO A 43 9.50 -9.92 3.69
C PRO A 43 10.25 -8.59 3.90
N LYS A 44 11.27 -8.30 3.08
CA LYS A 44 12.07 -7.07 3.21
C LYS A 44 11.27 -5.85 2.76
N GLN A 45 10.55 -5.97 1.63
CA GLN A 45 9.70 -4.89 1.15
C GLN A 45 8.52 -4.65 2.09
N CYS A 46 7.87 -5.73 2.56
CA CYS A 46 6.77 -5.64 3.52
C CYS A 46 7.21 -4.94 4.82
N ALA A 47 8.38 -5.28 5.37
CA ALA A 47 8.93 -4.60 6.55
C ALA A 47 9.24 -3.11 6.29
N LYS A 48 9.78 -2.77 5.12
CA LYS A 48 10.05 -1.39 4.72
C LYS A 48 8.77 -0.56 4.63
N ILE A 49 7.73 -1.11 4.00
CA ILE A 49 6.43 -0.46 3.86
C ILE A 49 5.77 -0.32 5.24
N PHE A 50 5.83 -1.35 6.09
CA PHE A 50 5.31 -1.30 7.45
C PHE A 50 5.90 -0.14 8.26
N ASN A 51 7.23 0.01 8.26
CA ASN A 51 7.90 1.12 8.95
C ASN A 51 7.46 2.49 8.41
N ARG A 52 7.27 2.60 7.09
CA ARG A 52 6.79 3.83 6.47
C ARG A 52 5.35 4.14 6.86
N VAL A 53 4.47 3.15 6.86
CA VAL A 53 3.07 3.27 7.29
C VAL A 53 3.00 3.76 8.72
N LYS A 54 3.78 3.17 9.65
CA LYS A 54 3.83 3.62 11.05
C LYS A 54 4.23 5.09 11.18
N LEU A 55 5.26 5.51 10.44
CA LEU A 55 5.72 6.89 10.45
C LEU A 55 4.65 7.88 9.95
N VAL A 56 3.97 7.52 8.85
CA VAL A 56 2.90 8.33 8.25
C VAL A 56 1.68 8.40 9.15
N ALA A 57 1.28 7.27 9.74
CA ALA A 57 0.18 7.19 10.69
C ALA A 57 0.43 8.09 11.91
N TYR A 58 1.62 7.97 12.52
CA TYR A 58 2.03 8.78 13.66
C TYR A 58 2.06 10.29 13.33
N ARG A 59 2.70 10.67 12.22
CA ARG A 59 2.84 12.09 11.85
C ARG A 59 1.52 12.78 11.53
N ASN A 60 0.56 12.06 10.96
CA ASN A 60 -0.72 12.62 10.54
C ASN A 60 -1.86 12.35 11.54
N CYS A 61 -1.58 11.69 12.67
CA CYS A 61 -2.58 11.27 13.65
C CYS A 61 -3.75 10.48 13.02
N ILE A 62 -3.44 9.58 12.07
CA ILE A 62 -4.40 8.70 11.39
C ILE A 62 -4.11 7.23 11.70
N SER A 63 -5.04 6.34 11.37
CA SER A 63 -4.82 4.90 11.53
C SER A 63 -3.74 4.36 10.58
N GLU A 64 -3.10 3.24 10.95
CA GLU A 64 -2.15 2.54 10.07
C GLU A 64 -2.82 2.06 8.76
N HIS A 65 -4.14 1.77 8.81
CA HIS A 65 -4.96 1.44 7.65
C HIS A 65 -5.09 2.64 6.69
N ASP A 66 -5.49 3.80 7.19
CA ASP A 66 -5.67 5.01 6.37
C ASP A 66 -4.33 5.51 5.81
N ALA A 67 -3.26 5.37 6.59
CA ALA A 67 -1.91 5.66 6.13
C ALA A 67 -1.49 4.75 4.96
N LEU A 68 -1.81 3.46 5.02
CA LEU A 68 -1.55 2.53 3.91
C LEU A 68 -2.35 2.91 2.66
N HIS A 69 -3.66 3.13 2.79
CA HIS A 69 -4.51 3.59 1.68
C HIS A 69 -3.99 4.88 1.06
N SER A 70 -3.61 5.86 1.88
CA SER A 70 -3.05 7.12 1.39
C SER A 70 -1.73 6.94 0.65
N LEU A 71 -0.88 5.99 1.05
CA LEU A 71 0.38 5.71 0.37
C LEU A 71 0.17 5.05 -0.98
N ILE A 72 -0.78 4.10 -1.08
CA ILE A 72 -1.12 3.44 -2.35
C ILE A 72 -1.73 4.46 -3.32
N ASN A 73 -2.75 5.23 -2.89
CA ASN A 73 -3.40 6.26 -3.70
C ASN A 73 -2.43 7.30 -4.26
N ARG A 74 -1.37 7.62 -3.53
CA ARG A 74 -0.36 8.60 -3.95
C ARG A 74 0.76 7.98 -4.79
N GLY A 75 0.72 6.67 -5.07
CA GLY A 75 1.78 5.95 -5.77
C GLY A 75 3.12 5.99 -5.03
N LYS A 76 3.10 5.99 -3.69
CA LYS A 76 4.29 6.16 -2.84
C LYS A 76 4.81 4.84 -2.23
N LEU A 77 4.33 3.69 -2.70
CA LEU A 77 4.80 2.36 -2.31
C LEU A 77 5.76 1.76 -3.32
#